data_AF-A0A538LQM9-F1
#
_entry.id   AF-A0A538LQM9-F1
#
_cell.length_a   1.000
_cell.length_b   1.000
_cell.length_c   1.000
_cell.angle_alpha   90.00
_cell.angle_beta   90.00
_cell.angle_gamma   90.00
#
_symmetry.space_group_name_H-M   'P 1'
#
loop_
_entity.id
_entity.type
_entity.pdbx_description
1 polymer ?
#
loop_
_entity_poly.entity_id
_entity_poly.type
_entity_poly.pdbx_seq_one_letter_code
_entity_poly.pdbx_strand_id
1 'polypeptide(L)'
;MLASAVSKRGLGNPFTDRALVAAVAPNLQVDSSMSVGDMVNLVLRYHSVDALTAPQLTIPVTVNNSLSYVYQGSDFGSVEFPSQPADQQVIDQFLGQKQYTDAMTGKPLPPPESVNVAVLSGTGTPSQATTTASQLEALGFHTSSAGTGTYQGPLSETVVTYASPAREAQAQAVAHRLSGAVVLAQGPTPPGADVSVTTGSNFSVNPPPPPSPAPGLAPSSTSPPQTTTTPAPAATSSASNQLGAPTPPTTPLAPFDPRSCTPSGGPGA
;
A
#
# COMPACT_ATOMS: atom_id res chain seq x y z
N MET A 1 -5.41 -4.90 -32.24
CA MET A 1 -4.82 -4.33 -31.02
C MET A 1 -3.91 -3.17 -31.38
N LEU A 2 -4.11 -2.00 -30.76
CA LEU A 2 -3.27 -0.82 -30.97
C LEU A 2 -1.79 -1.11 -30.69
N ALA A 3 -1.48 -1.82 -29.61
CA ALA A 3 -0.12 -2.23 -29.26
C ALA A 3 0.58 -3.03 -30.38
N SER A 4 -0.11 -4.00 -31.00
CA SER A 4 0.45 -4.75 -32.13
C SER A 4 0.60 -3.91 -33.40
N ALA A 5 -0.29 -2.93 -33.63
CA ALA A 5 -0.19 -2.02 -34.76
C ALA A 5 0.95 -1.00 -34.60
N VAL A 6 1.19 -0.54 -33.37
CA VAL A 6 2.30 0.34 -33.00
C VAL A 6 3.63 -0.41 -33.06
N SER A 7 3.70 -1.63 -32.51
CA SER A 7 4.89 -2.51 -32.59
C SER A 7 5.30 -2.78 -34.05
N LYS A 8 4.34 -3.06 -34.94
CA LYS A 8 4.60 -3.28 -36.38
C LYS A 8 5.08 -2.04 -37.13
N ARG A 9 4.68 -0.85 -36.70
CA ARG A 9 5.14 0.43 -37.29
C ARG A 9 6.53 0.85 -36.78
N GLY A 10 6.99 0.24 -35.70
CA GLY A 10 8.23 0.58 -35.02
C GLY A 10 8.06 1.81 -34.13
N LEU A 11 8.60 1.72 -32.92
CA LEU A 11 8.87 2.86 -32.04
C LEU A 11 10.37 3.13 -32.14
N GLY A 12 10.80 4.39 -32.16
CA GLY A 12 12.23 4.76 -32.20
C GLY A 12 12.70 5.45 -33.48
N ASN A 13 11.78 5.78 -34.40
CA ASN A 13 12.06 6.75 -35.45
C ASN A 13 11.36 8.07 -35.09
N PRO A 14 12.12 9.16 -34.88
CA PRO A 14 11.57 10.42 -34.36
C PRO A 14 10.49 11.05 -35.27
N PHE A 15 10.48 10.75 -36.57
CA PHE A 15 9.44 11.24 -37.48
C PHE A 15 8.13 10.47 -37.35
N THR A 16 8.19 9.14 -37.26
CA THR A 16 7.00 8.31 -37.06
C THR A 16 6.45 8.42 -35.64
N ASP A 17 7.33 8.59 -34.65
CA ASP A 17 6.96 8.77 -33.25
C ASP A 17 6.21 10.11 -33.05
N ARG A 18 6.66 11.19 -33.71
CA ARG A 18 5.96 12.47 -33.69
C ARG A 18 4.58 12.40 -34.37
N ALA A 19 4.46 11.64 -35.46
CA ALA A 19 3.18 11.41 -36.13
C ALA A 19 2.22 10.59 -35.26
N LEU A 20 2.74 9.60 -34.51
CA LEU A 20 1.98 8.83 -33.54
C LEU A 20 1.49 9.73 -32.39
N VAL A 21 2.37 10.54 -31.79
CA VAL A 21 2.00 11.49 -30.73
C VAL A 21 0.96 12.49 -31.24
N ALA A 22 1.13 13.05 -32.44
CA ALA A 22 0.16 13.98 -33.02
C ALA A 22 -1.22 13.35 -33.28
N ALA A 23 -1.28 12.05 -33.58
CA ALA A 23 -2.54 11.33 -33.78
C ALA A 23 -3.24 10.99 -32.45
N VAL A 24 -2.48 10.75 -31.38
CA VAL A 24 -3.03 10.30 -30.09
C VAL A 24 -3.29 11.48 -29.14
N ALA A 25 -2.43 12.50 -29.13
CA ALA A 25 -2.51 13.65 -28.20
C ALA A 25 -3.87 14.37 -28.17
N PRO A 26 -4.58 14.61 -29.31
CA PRO A 26 -5.92 15.23 -29.27
C PRO A 26 -6.98 14.40 -28.54
N ASN A 27 -6.73 13.09 -28.38
CA ASN A 27 -7.63 12.15 -27.69
C ASN A 27 -7.20 11.90 -26.24
N LEU A 28 -6.14 12.58 -25.76
CA LEU A 28 -5.64 12.45 -24.40
C LEU A 28 -5.81 13.79 -23.67
N GLN A 29 -6.29 13.72 -22.44
CA GLN A 29 -6.17 14.82 -21.50
C GLN A 29 -4.91 14.57 -20.68
N VAL A 30 -3.94 15.46 -20.79
CA VAL A 30 -2.68 15.40 -20.03
C VAL A 30 -2.60 16.55 -19.04
N ASP A 31 -1.77 16.39 -18.01
CA ASP A 31 -1.50 17.48 -17.08
C ASP A 31 -0.90 18.70 -17.81
N SER A 32 -1.20 19.90 -17.32
CA SER A 32 -0.71 21.15 -17.91
C SER A 32 0.82 21.28 -17.95
N SER A 33 1.55 20.54 -17.11
CA SER A 33 3.00 20.46 -17.11
C SER A 33 3.58 19.43 -18.10
N MET A 34 2.75 18.56 -18.68
CA MET A 34 3.20 17.54 -19.63
C MET A 34 3.20 18.09 -21.05
N SER A 35 4.39 18.34 -21.60
CA SER A 35 4.54 18.86 -22.95
C SER A 35 4.53 17.75 -24.02
N VAL A 36 4.28 18.14 -25.28
CA VAL A 36 4.47 17.23 -26.44
C VAL A 36 5.91 16.71 -26.51
N GLY A 37 6.89 17.52 -26.07
CA GLY A 37 8.29 17.10 -25.98
C GLY A 37 8.49 15.95 -24.98
N ASP A 38 7.80 15.99 -23.84
CA ASP A 38 7.84 14.93 -22.84
C ASP A 38 7.22 13.63 -23.36
N MET A 39 6.11 13.74 -24.11
CA MET A 39 5.49 12.59 -24.77
C MET A 39 6.43 11.94 -25.79
N VAL A 40 7.13 12.73 -26.62
CA VAL A 40 8.12 12.21 -27.57
C VAL A 40 9.30 11.58 -26.84
N ASN A 41 9.82 12.21 -25.79
CA ASN A 41 10.90 11.65 -24.97
C ASN A 41 10.49 10.33 -24.29
N LEU A 42 9.23 10.20 -23.86
CA LEU A 42 8.70 8.96 -23.30
C LEU A 42 8.71 7.84 -24.35
N VAL A 43 8.22 8.13 -25.56
CA VAL A 43 8.23 7.18 -26.68
C VAL A 43 9.67 6.74 -27.00
N LEU A 44 10.60 7.68 -27.12
CA LEU A 44 12.01 7.38 -27.38
C LEU A 44 12.67 6.58 -26.25
N ARG A 45 12.30 6.83 -24.98
CA ARG A 45 12.86 6.09 -23.84
C ARG A 45 12.36 4.64 -23.80
N TYR A 46 11.09 4.41 -24.10
CA TYR A 46 10.45 3.10 -23.98
C TYR A 46 10.29 2.36 -25.32
N HIS A 47 10.83 2.89 -26.42
CA HIS A 47 10.68 2.33 -27.76
C HIS A 47 11.10 0.86 -27.91
N SER A 48 12.04 0.40 -27.07
CA SER A 48 12.56 -0.97 -27.05
C SER A 48 11.82 -1.90 -26.08
N VAL A 49 10.85 -1.41 -25.32
CA VAL A 49 10.07 -2.22 -24.38
C VAL A 49 8.97 -2.96 -25.13
N ASP A 50 8.94 -4.29 -24.96
CA ASP A 50 7.81 -5.10 -25.43
C ASP A 50 6.68 -5.02 -24.40
N ALA A 51 5.59 -4.35 -24.80
CA ALA A 51 4.40 -4.20 -23.98
C ALA A 51 3.71 -5.53 -23.65
N LEU A 52 3.94 -6.61 -24.42
CA LEU A 52 3.37 -7.93 -24.17
C LEU A 52 4.13 -8.71 -23.08
N THR A 53 5.38 -8.35 -22.82
CA THR A 53 6.22 -8.99 -21.80
C THR A 53 6.57 -8.04 -20.65
N ALA A 54 6.06 -6.80 -20.68
CA ALA A 54 6.23 -5.85 -19.60
C ALA A 54 5.67 -6.44 -18.30
N PRO A 55 6.46 -6.48 -17.20
CA PRO A 55 5.98 -6.95 -15.91
C PRO A 55 4.78 -6.14 -15.44
N GLN A 56 3.76 -6.82 -14.93
CA GLN A 56 2.54 -6.20 -14.40
C GLN A 56 2.31 -6.73 -12.99
N LEU A 57 2.04 -5.81 -12.07
CA LEU A 57 1.66 -6.10 -10.70
C LEU A 57 0.38 -5.34 -10.39
N THR A 58 -0.52 -5.99 -9.67
CA THR A 58 -1.73 -5.38 -9.12
C THR A 58 -1.51 -5.21 -7.62
N ILE A 59 -1.90 -4.07 -7.06
CA ILE A 59 -1.81 -3.84 -5.62
C ILE A 59 -2.82 -4.77 -4.92
N PRO A 60 -2.39 -5.65 -4.00
CA PRO A 60 -3.28 -6.45 -3.18
C PRO A 60 -4.25 -5.59 -2.37
N VAL A 61 -5.52 -5.94 -2.46
CA VAL A 61 -6.59 -5.30 -1.72
C VAL A 61 -7.35 -6.35 -0.91
N THR A 62 -7.98 -5.89 0.16
CA THR A 62 -8.95 -6.70 0.89
C THR A 62 -10.35 -6.26 0.50
N VAL A 63 -11.18 -7.23 0.13
CA VAL A 63 -12.55 -6.99 -0.31
C VAL A 63 -13.55 -7.73 0.58
N ASN A 64 -14.73 -7.14 0.77
CA ASN A 64 -15.92 -7.88 1.12
C ASN A 64 -17.15 -7.22 0.48
N ASN A 65 -17.73 -7.95 -0.48
CA ASN A 65 -18.86 -7.51 -1.32
C ASN A 65 -20.19 -7.37 -0.55
N SER A 66 -20.22 -7.76 0.73
CA SER A 66 -21.39 -7.60 1.61
C SER A 66 -21.29 -6.39 2.53
N LEU A 67 -20.23 -5.57 2.41
CA LEU A 67 -20.02 -4.40 3.26
C LEU A 67 -20.50 -3.12 2.56
N SER A 68 -21.18 -2.29 3.34
CA SER A 68 -21.42 -0.88 3.05
C SER A 68 -20.45 -0.07 3.92
N TYR A 69 -19.54 0.64 3.25
CA TYR A 69 -18.59 1.54 3.88
C TYR A 69 -19.24 2.90 4.06
N VAL A 70 -19.48 3.27 5.32
CA VAL A 70 -19.98 4.58 5.67
C VAL A 70 -18.80 5.42 6.16
N TYR A 71 -18.59 6.58 5.56
CA TYR A 71 -17.57 7.53 5.98
C TYR A 71 -18.18 8.93 6.10
N GLN A 72 -17.98 9.57 7.25
CA GLN A 72 -18.56 10.90 7.57
C GLN A 72 -20.08 11.00 7.29
N GLY A 73 -20.81 9.92 7.57
CA GLY A 73 -22.27 9.85 7.38
C GLY A 73 -22.73 9.62 5.93
N SER A 74 -21.81 9.44 4.98
CA SER A 74 -22.13 9.08 3.59
C SER A 74 -21.82 7.61 3.33
N ASP A 75 -22.72 6.91 2.64
CA ASP A 75 -22.55 5.52 2.21
C ASP A 75 -21.84 5.46 0.86
N PHE A 76 -20.67 4.82 0.83
CA PHE A 76 -19.84 4.62 -0.35
C PHE A 76 -20.01 3.21 -0.96
N GLY A 77 -20.87 2.37 -0.38
CA GLY A 77 -21.08 0.99 -0.82
C GLY A 77 -19.87 0.11 -0.54
N SER A 78 -19.54 -0.80 -1.46
CA SER A 78 -18.37 -1.67 -1.33
C SER A 78 -17.11 -0.93 -1.78
N VAL A 79 -16.13 -0.85 -0.89
CA VAL A 79 -14.81 -0.28 -1.15
C VAL A 79 -13.71 -1.33 -0.99
N GLU A 80 -12.64 -1.18 -1.75
CA GLU A 80 -11.45 -2.01 -1.65
C GLU A 80 -10.45 -1.33 -0.69
N PHE A 81 -9.92 -2.10 0.27
CA PHE A 81 -8.94 -1.59 1.22
C PHE A 81 -7.54 -2.05 0.86
N PRO A 82 -6.50 -1.19 0.88
CA PRO A 82 -5.12 -1.63 0.82
C PRO A 82 -4.81 -2.66 1.91
N SER A 83 -3.89 -3.58 1.62
CA SER A 83 -3.60 -4.70 2.51
C SER A 83 -2.14 -4.72 2.94
N GLN A 84 -1.85 -4.15 4.10
CA GLN A 84 -0.50 -4.19 4.67
C GLN A 84 -0.19 -5.57 5.28
N PRO A 85 1.03 -6.11 5.06
CA PRO A 85 2.15 -5.52 4.31
C PRO A 85 2.21 -5.90 2.82
N ALA A 86 1.21 -6.61 2.29
CA ALA A 86 1.23 -7.20 0.95
C ALA A 86 1.24 -6.14 -0.18
N ASP A 87 0.49 -5.05 0.00
CA ASP A 87 0.51 -3.87 -0.87
C ASP A 87 1.90 -3.23 -0.97
N GLN A 88 2.55 -2.99 0.16
CA GLN A 88 3.87 -2.40 0.21
C GLN A 88 4.93 -3.33 -0.38
N GLN A 89 4.83 -4.63 -0.18
CA GLN A 89 5.73 -5.60 -0.82
C GLN A 89 5.66 -5.55 -2.34
N VAL A 90 4.47 -5.35 -2.90
CA VAL A 90 4.28 -5.17 -4.35
C VAL A 90 4.86 -3.84 -4.83
N ILE A 91 4.68 -2.76 -4.06
CA ILE A 91 5.26 -1.46 -4.36
C ILE A 91 6.79 -1.55 -4.34
N ASP A 92 7.37 -2.14 -3.28
CA ASP A 92 8.81 -2.33 -3.14
C ASP A 92 9.36 -3.16 -4.32
N GLN A 93 8.67 -4.25 -4.69
CA GLN A 93 9.05 -5.08 -5.84
C GLN A 93 9.01 -4.28 -7.15
N PHE A 94 7.97 -3.48 -7.36
CA PHE A 94 7.82 -2.66 -8.56
C PHE A 94 8.91 -1.58 -8.65
N LEU A 95 9.24 -0.94 -7.54
CA LEU A 95 10.25 0.13 -7.46
C LEU A 95 11.69 -0.41 -7.33
N GLY A 96 11.88 -1.72 -7.19
CA GLY A 96 13.19 -2.33 -6.96
C GLY A 96 13.81 -1.95 -5.61
N GLN A 97 12.96 -1.71 -4.60
CA GLN A 97 13.35 -1.25 -3.28
C GLN A 97 13.46 -2.40 -2.28
N LYS A 98 14.24 -2.17 -1.21
CA LYS A 98 14.34 -3.10 -0.09
C LYS A 98 13.28 -2.74 0.95
N GLN A 99 12.83 -3.76 1.68
CA GLN A 99 12.03 -3.58 2.89
C GLN A 99 12.66 -2.52 3.83
N TYR A 100 11.82 -1.69 4.44
CA TYR A 100 12.23 -0.59 5.34
C TYR A 100 13.05 0.51 4.66
N THR A 101 12.80 0.75 3.38
CA THR A 101 13.33 1.88 2.63
C THR A 101 12.20 2.85 2.32
N ASP A 102 12.46 4.13 2.48
CA ASP A 102 11.55 5.20 2.07
C ASP A 102 11.33 5.13 0.55
N ALA A 103 10.07 4.99 0.15
CA ALA A 103 9.72 4.73 -1.24
C ALA A 103 10.03 5.89 -2.19
N MET A 104 10.11 7.11 -1.67
CA MET A 104 10.32 8.33 -2.45
C MET A 104 11.80 8.68 -2.61
N THR A 105 12.61 8.37 -1.61
CA THR A 105 14.02 8.78 -1.54
C THR A 105 15.01 7.62 -1.66
N GLY A 106 14.57 6.38 -1.49
CA GLY A 106 15.43 5.20 -1.49
C GLY A 106 16.35 5.11 -0.27
N LYS A 107 16.11 5.90 0.77
CA LYS A 107 16.90 5.90 2.02
C LYS A 107 16.27 4.99 3.07
N PRO A 108 17.05 4.47 4.04
CA PRO A 108 16.47 3.71 5.15
C PRO A 108 15.42 4.55 5.90
N LEU A 109 14.35 3.89 6.32
CA LEU A 109 13.36 4.51 7.20
C LEU A 109 14.01 4.91 8.55
N PRO A 110 13.52 5.98 9.19
CA PRO A 110 14.02 6.40 10.50
C PRO A 110 13.82 5.28 11.54
N PRO A 111 14.76 5.11 12.48
CA PRO A 111 14.63 4.07 13.49
C PRO A 111 13.47 4.41 14.45
N PRO A 112 12.76 3.40 15.02
CA PRO A 112 11.58 3.61 15.85
C PRO A 112 11.77 4.62 16.99
N GLU A 113 12.93 4.58 17.66
CA GLU A 113 13.27 5.48 18.77
C GLU A 113 13.42 6.96 18.38
N SER A 114 13.43 7.28 17.08
CA SER A 114 13.46 8.66 16.61
C SER A 114 12.07 9.23 16.28
N VAL A 115 11.00 8.45 16.49
CA VAL A 115 9.65 8.78 16.02
C VAL A 115 8.68 8.92 17.19
N ASN A 116 8.07 10.10 17.31
CA ASN A 116 6.99 10.38 18.26
C ASN A 116 5.62 10.08 17.62
N VAL A 117 4.89 9.14 18.21
CA VAL A 117 3.59 8.66 17.72
C VAL A 117 2.48 9.01 18.70
N ALA A 118 1.48 9.75 18.24
CA ALA A 118 0.22 9.88 18.96
C ALA A 118 -0.78 8.83 18.48
N VAL A 119 -1.41 8.09 19.38
CA VAL A 119 -2.41 7.08 19.03
C VAL A 119 -3.80 7.53 19.46
N LEU A 120 -4.77 7.50 18.54
CA LEU A 120 -6.17 7.89 18.75
C LEU A 120 -7.10 6.71 18.45
N SER A 121 -8.13 6.53 19.27
CA SER A 121 -9.15 5.48 19.04
C SER A 121 -10.18 5.95 18.02
N GLY A 122 -10.16 5.38 16.80
CA GLY A 122 -11.11 5.72 15.73
C GLY A 122 -12.40 4.88 15.71
N THR A 123 -12.46 3.79 16.49
CA THR A 123 -13.61 2.86 16.51
C THR A 123 -14.55 3.05 17.70
N GLY A 124 -14.22 3.95 18.64
CA GLY A 124 -14.93 4.06 19.91
C GLY A 124 -14.74 2.85 20.84
N THR A 125 -13.92 1.87 20.46
CA THR A 125 -13.58 0.72 21.31
C THR A 125 -12.76 1.20 22.51
N PRO A 126 -13.16 0.84 23.75
CA PRO A 126 -12.41 1.18 24.95
C PRO A 126 -10.97 0.66 24.87
N SER A 127 -10.02 1.47 25.33
CA SER A 127 -8.59 1.12 25.47
C SER A 127 -7.84 0.73 24.19
N GLN A 128 -8.46 0.73 23.01
CA GLN A 128 -7.78 0.37 21.74
C GLN A 128 -6.53 1.23 21.50
N ALA A 129 -6.64 2.54 21.73
CA ALA A 129 -5.51 3.46 21.58
C ALA A 129 -4.38 3.17 22.57
N THR A 130 -4.71 2.88 23.84
CA THR A 130 -3.71 2.57 24.87
C THR A 130 -3.00 1.24 24.59
N THR A 131 -3.73 0.21 24.16
CA THR A 131 -3.13 -1.08 23.76
C THR A 131 -2.25 -0.94 22.53
N THR A 132 -2.69 -0.18 21.53
CA THR A 132 -1.90 0.04 20.32
C THR A 132 -0.64 0.87 20.63
N ALA A 133 -0.75 1.88 21.49
CA ALA A 133 0.38 2.65 21.97
C ALA A 133 1.42 1.78 22.68
N SER A 134 1.00 0.89 23.60
CA SER A 134 1.94 0.00 24.30
C SER A 134 2.61 -1.02 23.37
N GLN A 135 1.90 -1.52 22.36
CA GLN A 135 2.48 -2.42 21.35
C GLN A 135 3.50 -1.70 20.46
N LEU A 136 3.22 -0.46 20.05
CA LEU A 136 4.18 0.36 19.31
C LEU A 136 5.36 0.79 20.19
N GLU A 137 5.15 1.08 21.47
CA GLU A 137 6.23 1.36 22.41
C GLU A 137 7.16 0.15 22.60
N ALA A 138 6.61 -1.06 22.66
CA ALA A 138 7.39 -2.30 22.69
C ALA A 138 8.25 -2.53 21.43
N LEU A 139 7.92 -1.85 20.32
CA LEU A 139 8.70 -1.84 19.08
C LEU A 139 9.75 -0.71 19.04
N GLY A 140 9.82 0.13 20.08
CA GLY A 140 10.79 1.21 20.24
C GLY A 140 10.29 2.61 19.90
N PHE A 141 9.02 2.78 19.51
CA PHE A 141 8.47 4.11 19.23
C PHE A 141 8.23 4.91 20.51
N HIS A 142 8.40 6.24 20.44
CA HIS A 142 7.95 7.12 21.51
C HIS A 142 6.46 7.37 21.37
N THR A 143 5.63 6.66 22.13
CA THR A 143 4.19 6.72 21.97
C THR A 143 3.51 7.56 23.05
N SER A 144 2.41 8.21 22.67
CA SER A 144 1.47 8.82 23.59
C SER A 144 0.04 8.46 23.15
N SER A 145 -0.81 8.05 24.09
CA SER A 145 -2.23 7.89 23.77
C SER A 145 -2.93 9.25 23.83
N ALA A 146 -3.40 9.74 22.69
CA ALA A 146 -4.00 11.08 22.55
C ALA A 146 -5.53 11.09 22.78
N GLY A 147 -6.13 9.93 23.10
CA GLY A 147 -7.56 9.82 23.46
C GLY A 147 -8.43 9.21 22.35
N THR A 148 -9.65 9.70 22.20
CA THR A 148 -10.62 9.26 21.17
C THR A 148 -10.50 10.14 19.93
N GLY A 149 -10.35 9.52 18.76
CA GLY A 149 -10.50 10.17 17.47
C GLY A 149 -11.97 10.28 17.07
N THR A 150 -12.22 10.83 15.88
CA THR A 150 -13.57 10.85 15.29
C THR A 150 -13.98 9.43 14.94
N TYR A 151 -15.13 8.98 15.45
CA TYR A 151 -15.70 7.69 15.07
C TYR A 151 -16.11 7.71 13.60
N GLN A 152 -15.45 6.89 12.78
CA GLN A 152 -15.70 6.87 11.34
C GLN A 152 -16.73 5.82 10.93
N GLY A 153 -17.09 4.90 11.83
CA GLY A 153 -18.07 3.85 11.57
C GLY A 153 -17.63 2.49 12.13
N PRO A 154 -18.48 1.46 11.99
CA PRO A 154 -18.17 0.11 12.45
C PRO A 154 -17.05 -0.54 11.63
N LEU A 155 -16.83 -0.06 10.40
CA LEU A 155 -15.71 -0.40 9.56
C LEU A 155 -14.89 0.87 9.29
N SER A 156 -13.60 0.83 9.57
CA SER A 156 -12.72 1.98 9.40
C SER A 156 -11.30 1.52 9.16
N GLU A 157 -10.62 2.19 8.23
CA GLU A 157 -9.18 2.03 8.02
C GLU A 157 -8.40 2.55 9.24
N THR A 158 -7.23 1.98 9.46
CA THR A 158 -6.23 2.59 10.33
C THR A 158 -5.48 3.63 9.53
N VAL A 159 -5.57 4.88 9.94
CA VAL A 159 -4.95 6.00 9.22
C VAL A 159 -3.71 6.46 9.97
N VAL A 160 -2.55 6.38 9.30
CA VAL A 160 -1.27 6.90 9.78
C VAL A 160 -1.07 8.29 9.18
N THR A 161 -1.37 9.31 9.97
CA THR A 161 -1.36 10.70 9.55
C THR A 161 -0.02 11.38 9.82
N TYR A 162 0.48 12.16 8.86
CA TYR A 162 1.69 12.98 9.00
C TYR A 162 1.45 14.43 8.56
N ALA A 163 2.12 15.38 9.22
CA ALA A 163 1.85 16.81 9.01
C ALA A 163 2.42 17.40 7.70
N SER A 164 3.53 16.85 7.21
CA SER A 164 4.22 17.37 6.02
C SER A 164 5.07 16.30 5.33
N PRO A 165 5.45 16.47 4.06
CA PRO A 165 6.29 15.51 3.34
C PRO A 165 7.62 15.18 4.04
N ALA A 166 8.16 16.10 4.84
CA ALA A 166 9.37 15.86 5.64
C ALA A 166 9.16 14.84 6.78
N ARG A 167 7.91 14.47 7.08
CA ARG A 167 7.50 13.49 8.10
C ARG A 167 6.97 12.17 7.53
N GLU A 168 6.95 12.05 6.20
CA GLU A 168 6.40 10.87 5.52
C GLU A 168 7.19 9.60 5.86
N ALA A 169 8.52 9.67 5.91
CA ALA A 169 9.37 8.54 6.27
C ALA A 169 9.06 8.00 7.69
N GLN A 170 8.75 8.89 8.64
CA GLN A 170 8.34 8.51 10.00
C GLN A 170 6.98 7.80 9.97
N ALA A 171 6.03 8.27 9.16
CA ALA A 171 4.73 7.61 8.99
C ALA A 171 4.88 6.24 8.33
N GLN A 172 5.72 6.12 7.30
CA GLN A 172 6.06 4.84 6.68
C GLN A 172 6.66 3.86 7.71
N ALA A 173 7.61 4.33 8.54
CA ALA A 173 8.20 3.50 9.60
C ALA A 173 7.14 2.93 10.57
N VAL A 174 6.13 3.72 10.93
CA VAL A 174 5.00 3.27 11.75
C VAL A 174 4.10 2.30 10.96
N ALA A 175 3.73 2.62 9.72
CA ALA A 175 2.86 1.79 8.88
C ALA A 175 3.45 0.39 8.62
N HIS A 176 4.77 0.28 8.43
CA HIS A 176 5.47 -1.01 8.29
C HIS A 176 5.37 -1.92 9.54
N ARG A 177 4.95 -1.37 10.68
CA ARG A 177 4.72 -2.12 11.93
C ARG A 177 3.26 -2.47 12.12
N LEU A 178 2.40 -2.10 11.19
CA LEU A 178 0.99 -2.43 11.20
C LEU A 178 0.70 -3.42 10.06
N SER A 179 -0.34 -4.23 10.25
CA SER A 179 -0.90 -5.11 9.22
C SER A 179 -2.41 -4.93 9.15
N GLY A 180 -3.00 -5.18 7.99
CA GLY A 180 -4.45 -5.01 7.74
C GLY A 180 -4.77 -3.80 6.87
N ALA A 181 -5.95 -3.20 7.08
CA ALA A 181 -6.42 -2.03 6.35
C ALA A 181 -5.77 -0.76 6.92
N VAL A 182 -4.56 -0.47 6.47
CA VAL A 182 -3.71 0.62 6.96
C VAL A 182 -3.35 1.53 5.80
N VAL A 183 -3.55 2.83 5.96
CA VAL A 183 -3.25 3.84 4.93
C VAL A 183 -2.47 5.01 5.52
N LEU A 184 -1.70 5.69 4.67
CA LEU A 184 -1.05 6.94 5.03
C LEU A 184 -1.89 8.12 4.56
N ALA A 185 -1.92 9.19 5.35
CA ALA A 185 -2.58 10.44 4.97
C ALA A 185 -1.77 11.64 5.39
N GLN A 186 -1.71 12.67 4.54
CA GLN A 186 -1.20 13.97 4.98
C GLN A 186 -2.31 14.75 5.70
N GLY A 187 -2.03 15.21 6.92
CA GLY A 187 -3.01 15.92 7.73
C GLY A 187 -2.44 16.39 9.09
N PRO A 188 -3.20 17.13 9.89
CA PRO A 188 -2.72 17.62 11.18
C PRO A 188 -2.43 16.47 12.15
N THR A 189 -1.33 16.60 12.92
CA THR A 189 -0.98 15.72 14.04
C THR A 189 -1.11 16.47 15.37
N PRO A 190 -1.36 15.76 16.49
CA PRO A 190 -1.33 16.38 17.81
C PRO A 190 0.02 17.07 18.11
N PRO A 191 0.03 18.14 18.92
CA PRO A 191 1.28 18.83 19.28
C PRO A 191 2.31 17.87 19.88
N GLY A 192 3.55 17.93 19.36
CA GLY A 192 4.66 17.08 19.82
C GLY A 192 4.71 15.69 19.17
N ALA A 193 3.73 15.30 18.36
CA ALA A 193 3.75 14.06 17.59
C ALA A 193 4.25 14.29 16.16
N ASP A 194 5.19 13.46 15.72
CA ASP A 194 5.63 13.42 14.32
C ASP A 194 4.56 12.75 13.44
N VAL A 195 3.90 11.73 14.00
CA VAL A 195 2.92 10.87 13.35
C VAL A 195 1.73 10.66 14.27
N SER A 196 0.54 10.55 13.70
CA SER A 196 -0.69 10.23 14.42
C SER A 196 -1.33 8.96 13.85
N VAL A 197 -1.55 7.94 14.68
CA VAL A 197 -2.24 6.70 14.29
C VAL A 197 -3.67 6.76 14.78
N THR A 198 -4.63 6.89 13.86
CA THR A 198 -6.05 6.73 14.18
C THR A 198 -6.44 5.28 13.92
N THR A 199 -6.75 4.54 14.98
CA THR A 199 -6.99 3.09 14.90
C THR A 199 -8.32 2.76 14.23
N GLY A 200 -8.27 1.87 13.26
CA GLY A 200 -9.43 1.35 12.56
C GLY A 200 -10.01 0.07 13.18
N SER A 201 -10.93 -0.55 12.45
CA SER A 201 -11.63 -1.78 12.87
C SER A 201 -10.94 -3.06 12.39
N ASN A 202 -9.93 -2.97 11.52
CA ASN A 202 -9.20 -4.13 11.02
C ASN A 202 -7.71 -3.85 10.85
N PHE A 203 -6.97 -3.99 11.95
CA PHE A 203 -5.51 -3.94 11.93
C PHE A 203 -4.91 -4.76 13.08
N SER A 204 -3.60 -4.97 13.00
CA SER A 204 -2.77 -5.51 14.07
C SER A 204 -1.41 -4.82 14.09
N VAL A 205 -0.77 -4.74 15.27
CA VAL A 205 0.62 -4.35 15.40
C VAL A 205 1.50 -5.60 15.26
N ASN A 206 2.45 -5.56 14.33
CA ASN A 206 3.36 -6.66 14.06
C ASN A 206 4.27 -6.88 15.28
N PRO A 207 4.45 -8.13 15.74
CA PRO A 207 5.32 -8.40 16.87
C PRO A 207 6.78 -8.04 16.53
N PRO A 208 7.59 -7.68 17.54
CA PRO A 208 9.01 -7.46 17.32
C PRO A 208 9.65 -8.73 16.74
N PRO A 209 10.64 -8.59 15.84
CA PRO A 209 11.39 -9.74 15.36
C PRO A 209 12.01 -10.47 16.56
N PRO A 210 12.02 -11.81 16.58
CA PRO A 210 12.61 -12.56 17.67
C PRO A 210 14.08 -12.14 17.85
N PRO A 211 14.58 -12.06 19.11
CA PRO A 211 15.96 -11.69 19.36
C PRO A 211 16.89 -12.62 18.59
N SER A 212 17.83 -12.04 17.84
CA SER A 212 18.83 -12.81 17.12
C SER A 212 19.59 -13.69 18.12
N PRO A 213 19.77 -15.01 17.87
CA PRO A 213 20.53 -15.85 18.77
C PRO A 213 21.93 -15.29 18.95
N ALA A 214 22.34 -15.12 20.20
CA ALA A 214 23.68 -14.62 20.55
C ALA A 214 24.76 -15.52 19.90
N PRO A 215 25.89 -14.97 19.42
CA PRO A 215 27.00 -15.78 18.95
C PRO A 215 27.61 -16.51 20.15
N GLY A 216 27.22 -17.78 20.35
CA GLY A 216 27.64 -18.57 21.49
C GLY A 216 27.65 -20.05 21.18
N LEU A 217 28.86 -20.55 20.86
CA LEU A 217 29.35 -21.94 20.88
C LEU A 217 28.41 -23.03 20.32
N ALA A 218 28.84 -23.57 19.17
CA ALA A 218 28.29 -24.76 18.54
C ALA A 218 28.20 -25.96 19.51
N PRO A 219 27.06 -26.67 19.52
CA PRO A 219 27.01 -28.08 19.84
C PRO A 219 26.84 -28.93 18.58
N SER A 220 27.57 -30.04 18.54
CA SER A 220 27.55 -31.06 17.50
C SER A 220 26.27 -31.90 17.49
N SER A 221 25.88 -32.32 16.28
CA SER A 221 25.10 -33.50 15.89
C SER A 221 23.75 -33.79 16.56
N THR A 222 22.67 -33.82 15.76
CA THR A 222 22.00 -35.03 15.20
C THR A 222 20.56 -34.63 14.86
N SER A 223 20.15 -34.84 13.61
CA SER A 223 18.81 -34.51 13.12
C SER A 223 17.78 -35.56 13.53
N PRO A 224 16.61 -35.16 14.07
CA PRO A 224 15.37 -35.92 13.97
C PRO A 224 14.36 -35.19 13.05
N PRO A 225 13.35 -35.91 12.53
CA PRO A 225 12.53 -35.47 11.40
C PRO A 225 11.58 -34.32 11.72
N GLN A 226 11.36 -33.45 10.72
CA GLN A 226 10.36 -32.39 10.73
C GLN A 226 8.95 -32.97 10.86
N THR A 227 8.35 -32.82 12.03
CA THR A 227 6.89 -32.74 12.17
C THR A 227 6.48 -31.27 12.14
N THR A 228 5.87 -30.86 11.04
CA THR A 228 5.17 -29.58 10.90
C THR A 228 3.94 -29.56 11.82
N THR A 229 4.09 -28.98 12.99
CA THR A 229 2.97 -28.46 13.79
C THR A 229 3.22 -26.97 14.01
N THR A 230 2.49 -26.15 13.27
CA THR A 230 2.40 -24.70 13.42
C THR A 230 1.72 -24.37 14.74
N PRO A 231 2.37 -23.70 15.71
CA PRO A 231 1.66 -23.00 16.77
C PRO A 231 1.41 -21.57 16.28
N ALA A 232 0.14 -21.24 16.04
CA ALA A 232 -0.28 -19.85 15.84
C ALA A 232 -0.04 -19.05 17.13
N PRO A 233 0.70 -17.93 17.12
CA PRO A 233 0.70 -17.01 18.24
C PRO A 233 -0.57 -16.17 18.19
N ALA A 234 -1.32 -16.14 19.30
CA ALA A 234 -2.50 -15.31 19.46
C ALA A 234 -2.10 -13.83 19.46
N ALA A 235 -2.24 -13.16 18.32
CA ALA A 235 -2.41 -11.72 18.28
C ALA A 235 -3.82 -11.41 18.83
N THR A 236 -3.91 -10.63 19.89
CA THR A 236 -5.17 -10.00 20.30
C THR A 236 -5.48 -8.89 19.30
N SER A 237 -5.96 -9.31 18.14
CA SER A 237 -6.46 -8.45 17.07
C SER A 237 -7.81 -7.85 17.49
N SER A 238 -7.99 -6.54 17.31
CA SER A 238 -9.33 -5.95 17.16
C SER A 238 -9.88 -6.16 15.74
N ALA A 239 -9.37 -7.16 15.00
CA ALA A 239 -9.78 -7.42 13.63
C ALA A 239 -11.24 -7.83 13.60
N SER A 240 -12.08 -6.98 13.02
CA SER A 240 -13.39 -7.40 12.55
C SER A 240 -13.19 -8.53 11.53
N ASN A 241 -13.77 -9.71 11.78
CA ASN A 241 -13.82 -10.86 10.85
C ASN A 241 -14.57 -10.56 9.54
N GLN A 242 -14.82 -9.29 9.25
CA GLN A 242 -15.60 -8.82 8.11
C GLN A 242 -14.75 -8.56 6.88
N LEU A 243 -13.42 -8.49 6.96
CA LEU A 243 -12.58 -8.34 5.77
C LEU A 243 -11.97 -9.69 5.37
N GLY A 244 -12.02 -10.01 4.08
CA GLY A 244 -11.53 -11.27 3.52
C GLY A 244 -10.00 -11.40 3.50
N ALA A 245 -9.49 -12.44 2.84
CA ALA A 245 -8.07 -12.52 2.56
C ALA A 245 -7.68 -11.52 1.45
N PRO A 246 -6.43 -11.03 1.42
CA PRO A 246 -5.96 -10.13 0.37
C PRO A 246 -5.98 -10.79 -1.01
N THR A 247 -6.27 -10.02 -2.05
CA THR A 247 -6.20 -10.47 -3.44
C THR A 247 -4.74 -10.76 -3.85
N PRO A 248 -4.51 -11.67 -4.82
CA PRO A 248 -3.16 -11.96 -5.29
C PRO A 248 -2.57 -10.78 -6.08
N PRO A 249 -1.25 -10.55 -5.99
CA PRO A 249 -0.56 -9.43 -6.65
C PRO A 249 -0.43 -9.59 -8.17
N THR A 250 -0.73 -10.78 -8.68
CA THR A 250 -0.78 -11.08 -10.10
C THR A 250 -2.11 -11.74 -10.40
N THR A 251 -2.94 -11.08 -11.18
CA THR A 251 -4.17 -11.66 -11.71
C THR A 251 -3.95 -11.94 -13.19
N PRO A 252 -4.27 -13.14 -13.71
CA PRO A 252 -4.25 -13.38 -15.14
C PRO A 252 -5.10 -12.33 -15.84
N LEU A 253 -4.57 -11.71 -16.90
CA LEU A 253 -5.35 -10.79 -17.71
C LEU A 253 -6.63 -11.50 -18.16
N ALA A 254 -7.79 -10.90 -17.85
CA ALA A 254 -9.03 -11.32 -18.48
C ALA A 254 -8.83 -11.23 -20.01
N PRO A 255 -9.40 -12.16 -20.81
CA PRO A 255 -9.33 -12.06 -22.26
C PRO A 255 -9.77 -10.66 -22.69
N PHE A 256 -8.96 -9.99 -23.51
CA PHE A 256 -9.30 -8.67 -24.02
C PHE A 256 -10.68 -8.72 -24.69
N ASP A 257 -11.64 -7.96 -24.17
CA ASP A 257 -12.93 -7.73 -24.83
C ASP A 257 -12.75 -6.55 -25.81
N PRO A 258 -12.76 -6.77 -27.13
CA PRO A 258 -12.57 -5.72 -28.12
C PRO A 258 -13.74 -4.73 -28.20
N ARG A 259 -14.83 -5.00 -27.48
CA ARG A 259 -16.02 -4.16 -27.47
C ARG A 259 -15.77 -2.91 -26.65
N SER A 260 -16.05 -1.74 -27.22
CA SER A 260 -15.96 -0.46 -26.51
C SER A 260 -16.91 -0.46 -25.31
N CYS A 261 -16.58 0.21 -24.21
CA CYS A 261 -17.57 0.41 -23.16
C CYS A 261 -18.68 1.34 -23.67
N THR A 262 -19.94 1.01 -23.41
CA THR A 262 -21.05 1.94 -23.62
C THR A 262 -20.94 3.11 -22.63
N PRO A 263 -21.60 4.25 -22.89
CA PRO A 263 -21.70 5.35 -21.93
C PRO A 263 -22.29 4.95 -20.57
N SER A 264 -22.95 3.79 -20.48
CA SER A 264 -23.53 3.21 -19.26
C SER A 264 -22.67 2.11 -18.62
N GLY A 265 -21.44 1.87 -19.10
CA GLY A 265 -20.50 0.93 -18.50
C GLY A 265 -20.69 -0.54 -18.88
N GLY A 266 -21.46 -0.86 -19.93
CA GLY A 266 -21.62 -2.21 -20.46
C GLY A 266 -20.73 -2.46 -21.70
N PRO A 267 -20.56 -3.73 -22.14
CA PRO A 267 -19.88 -4.02 -23.39
C PRO A 267 -20.70 -3.51 -24.58
N GLY A 268 -20.09 -2.65 -25.39
CA GLY A 268 -20.62 -2.10 -26.64
C GLY A 268 -20.73 -3.17 -27.72
N ALA A 269 -21.47 -2.88 -28.79
CA ALA A 269 -21.65 -3.82 -29.89
C ALA A 269 -20.41 -3.90 -30.78
#